data_AF-A0A4R2JJE3-F1
#
_entry.id   AF-A0A4R2JJE3-F1
#
_cell.length_a   1.000
_cell.length_b   1.000
_cell.length_c   1.000
_cell.angle_alpha   90.00
_cell.angle_beta   90.00
_cell.angle_gamma   90.00
#
_symmetry.space_group_name_H-M   'P 1'
#
loop_
_entity.id
_entity.type
_entity.pdbx_description
1 polymer ?
#
loop_
_entity_poly.entity_id
_entity_poly.type
_entity_poly.pdbx_seq_one_letter_code
_entity_poly.pdbx_strand_id
1 'polypeptide(L)'
;MADEAPAAEDIGHGHAIRFLSFAPDRELNPQYKNIPDCDKAMVHVAHPRADGQPGMCASAATLATAPAVLTGNGPTWQVESWEPLTLSPSLFCRTCGDHGFIREGRWVPA
;
A
#
# COMPACT_ATOMS: atom_id res chain seq x y z
N MET A 1 -2.79 -24.00 1.65
CA MET A 1 -1.42 -23.58 1.31
C MET A 1 -1.47 -22.07 1.28
N ALA A 2 -0.79 -21.39 2.20
CA ALA A 2 -0.73 -19.92 2.13
C ALA A 2 0.07 -19.57 0.88
N ASP A 3 -0.58 -18.88 -0.06
CA ASP A 3 0.09 -18.34 -1.24
C ASP A 3 1.23 -17.42 -0.75
N GLU A 4 2.44 -17.64 -1.25
CA GLU A 4 3.59 -16.84 -0.86
C GLU A 4 3.33 -15.42 -1.40
N ALA A 5 3.12 -14.45 -0.50
CA ALA A 5 2.87 -13.07 -0.92
C ALA A 5 4.03 -12.60 -1.82
N PRO A 6 3.75 -11.91 -2.94
CA PRO A 6 4.80 -11.50 -3.87
C PRO A 6 5.86 -10.67 -3.15
N ALA A 7 7.12 -10.86 -3.55
CA ALA A 7 8.25 -10.11 -3.01
C ALA A 7 8.04 -8.59 -3.23
N ALA A 8 8.48 -7.79 -2.27
CA ALA A 8 8.42 -6.34 -2.39
C ALA A 8 9.38 -5.85 -3.49
N GLU A 9 8.92 -4.92 -4.31
CA GLU A 9 9.68 -4.29 -5.39
C GLU A 9 10.44 -3.06 -4.87
N ASP A 10 11.73 -2.94 -5.18
CA ASP A 10 12.53 -1.77 -4.82
C ASP A 10 12.14 -0.56 -5.67
N ILE A 11 11.74 0.53 -5.00
CA ILE A 11 11.38 1.79 -5.63
C ILE A 11 12.43 2.89 -5.37
N GLY A 12 13.60 2.53 -4.82
CA GLY A 12 14.73 3.43 -4.57
C GLY A 12 14.69 4.07 -3.20
N HIS A 13 15.80 4.75 -2.82
CA HIS A 13 15.97 5.38 -1.50
C HIS A 13 15.78 4.41 -0.31
N GLY A 14 16.05 3.12 -0.51
CA GLY A 14 15.81 2.08 0.50
C GLY A 14 14.33 1.75 0.70
N HIS A 15 13.43 2.20 -0.18
CA HIS A 15 12.01 1.94 -0.11
C HIS A 15 11.65 0.72 -0.97
N ALA A 16 10.79 -0.14 -0.44
CA ALA A 16 10.25 -1.27 -1.17
C ALA A 16 8.73 -1.31 -1.07
N ILE A 17 8.04 -1.48 -2.19
CA ILE A 17 6.59 -1.51 -2.28
C ILE A 17 6.07 -2.93 -2.46
N ARG A 18 4.92 -3.21 -1.87
CA ARG A 18 4.10 -4.39 -2.19
C ARG A 18 2.62 -4.02 -2.25
N PHE A 19 1.88 -4.75 -3.08
CA PHE A 19 0.43 -4.68 -3.11
C PHE A 19 -0.17 -5.74 -2.18
N LEU A 20 -1.27 -5.38 -1.54
CA LEU A 20 -2.06 -6.29 -0.73
C LEU A 20 -3.45 -6.46 -1.37
N SER A 21 -3.90 -7.71 -1.44
CA SER A 21 -5.21 -8.04 -1.97
C SER A 21 -6.28 -7.99 -0.88
N PHE A 22 -7.52 -7.75 -1.32
CA PHE A 22 -8.73 -8.03 -0.55
C PHE A 22 -9.37 -9.27 -1.14
N ALA A 23 -9.21 -10.40 -0.45
CA ALA A 23 -9.86 -11.65 -0.80
C ALA A 23 -10.33 -12.34 0.49
N PRO A 24 -11.39 -11.82 1.14
CA PRO A 24 -11.80 -12.33 2.44
C PRO A 24 -12.32 -13.77 2.31
N ASP A 25 -12.05 -14.58 3.33
CA ASP A 25 -12.74 -15.85 3.51
C ASP A 25 -14.23 -15.56 3.76
N ARG A 26 -15.08 -15.87 2.78
CA ARG A 26 -16.52 -15.57 2.83
C ARG A 26 -17.32 -16.62 3.60
N GLU A 27 -16.73 -17.79 3.89
CA GLU A 27 -17.35 -18.76 4.79
C GLU A 27 -17.27 -18.26 6.23
N LEU A 28 -16.11 -17.74 6.62
CA LEU A 28 -15.90 -17.13 7.94
C LEU A 28 -16.44 -15.69 8.02
N ASN A 29 -16.49 -14.96 6.90
CA ASN A 29 -16.92 -13.56 6.83
C ASN A 29 -18.08 -13.36 5.84
N PRO A 30 -19.27 -13.89 6.14
CA PRO A 30 -20.43 -13.84 5.24
C PRO A 30 -20.91 -12.39 4.96
N GLN A 31 -20.52 -11.41 5.77
CA GLN A 31 -20.77 -9.99 5.52
C GLN A 31 -20.13 -9.48 4.21
N TYR A 32 -19.13 -10.18 3.67
CA TYR A 32 -18.45 -9.81 2.42
C TYR A 32 -18.87 -10.64 1.21
N LYS A 33 -19.91 -11.49 1.33
CA LYS A 33 -20.30 -12.47 0.29
C LYS A 33 -20.55 -11.85 -1.10
N ASN A 34 -21.00 -10.59 -1.15
CA ASN A 34 -21.34 -9.89 -2.39
C ASN A 34 -20.30 -8.84 -2.79
N ILE A 35 -19.18 -8.76 -2.07
CA ILE A 35 -18.11 -7.81 -2.37
C ILE A 35 -17.08 -8.56 -3.20
N PRO A 36 -16.69 -8.08 -4.39
CA PRO A 36 -15.71 -8.76 -5.22
C PRO A 36 -14.32 -8.73 -4.58
N ASP A 37 -13.47 -9.69 -4.97
CA ASP A 37 -12.04 -9.64 -4.65
C ASP A 37 -11.38 -8.44 -5.35
N CYS A 38 -10.29 -7.95 -4.77
CA CYS A 38 -9.49 -6.86 -5.32
C CYS A 38 -8.00 -7.16 -5.13
N ASP A 39 -7.30 -7.49 -6.20
CA ASP A 39 -5.89 -7.92 -6.15
C ASP A 39 -4.95 -6.81 -5.62
N LYS A 40 -5.28 -5.56 -5.89
CA LYS A 40 -4.52 -4.38 -5.47
C LYS A 40 -5.44 -3.43 -4.71
N ALA A 41 -5.77 -3.81 -3.48
CA ALA A 41 -6.62 -3.01 -2.59
C ALA A 41 -5.79 -2.01 -1.77
N MET A 42 -4.56 -2.35 -1.41
CA MET A 42 -3.68 -1.48 -0.64
C MET A 42 -2.24 -1.56 -1.14
N VAL A 43 -1.47 -0.52 -0.82
CA VAL A 43 -0.01 -0.54 -0.93
C VAL A 43 0.61 -0.49 0.46
N HIS A 44 1.72 -1.18 0.60
CA HIS A 44 2.58 -1.12 1.77
C HIS A 44 4.00 -0.79 1.31
N VAL A 45 4.56 0.30 1.84
CA VAL A 45 5.91 0.77 1.50
C VAL A 45 6.78 0.62 2.74
N ALA A 46 7.71 -0.33 2.71
CA ALA A 46 8.71 -0.52 3.74
C ALA A 46 9.91 0.41 3.50
N HIS A 47 10.50 0.94 4.57
CA HIS A 47 11.66 1.84 4.54
C HIS A 47 12.50 1.77 5.81
N PRO A 48 13.78 2.18 5.79
CA PRO A 48 14.53 2.49 7.00
C PRO A 48 13.83 3.59 7.79
N ARG A 49 13.96 3.59 9.11
CA ARG A 49 13.36 4.66 9.91
C ARG A 49 14.05 6.00 9.64
N ALA A 50 13.27 7.03 9.32
CA ALA A 50 13.77 8.39 9.11
C ALA A 50 14.10 9.14 10.41
N ASP A 51 13.64 8.65 11.56
CA ASP A 51 13.88 9.24 12.89
C ASP A 51 15.25 8.87 13.50
N GLY A 52 16.12 8.19 12.74
CA GLY A 52 17.45 7.78 13.16
C GLY A 52 17.49 6.55 14.08
N GLN A 53 16.34 5.99 14.45
CA GLN A 53 16.30 4.73 15.19
C GLN A 53 16.65 3.54 14.26
N PRO A 54 17.29 2.48 14.78
CA PRO A 54 17.59 1.32 13.96
C PRO A 54 16.32 0.57 13.54
N GLY A 55 16.41 -0.16 12.43
CA GLY A 55 15.37 -1.07 11.94
C GLY A 55 14.55 -0.50 10.78
N MET A 56 13.46 -1.21 10.47
CA MET A 56 12.54 -0.87 9.38
C MET A 56 11.24 -0.28 9.93
N CYS A 57 10.60 0.55 9.13
CA CYS A 57 9.24 1.02 9.32
C CYS A 57 8.46 0.85 8.01
N ALA A 58 7.19 1.22 8.02
CA ALA A 58 6.39 1.20 6.82
C ALA A 58 5.26 2.22 6.85
N SER A 59 4.88 2.68 5.67
CA SER A 59 3.62 3.38 5.43
C SER A 59 2.68 2.48 4.63
N ALA A 60 1.38 2.73 4.74
CA ALA A 60 0.37 2.02 3.98
C ALA A 60 -0.70 2.99 3.49
N ALA A 61 -1.26 2.68 2.32
CA ALA A 61 -2.36 3.42 1.72
C ALA A 61 -3.40 2.46 1.14
N THR A 62 -4.67 2.74 1.40
CA THR A 62 -5.77 2.08 0.70
C THR A 62 -5.95 2.74 -0.66
N LEU A 63 -5.98 1.94 -1.73
CA LEU A 63 -6.16 2.44 -3.08
C LEU A 63 -7.63 2.75 -3.33
N ALA A 64 -7.91 3.72 -4.18
CA ALA A 64 -9.28 4.08 -4.57
C ALA A 64 -10.01 2.97 -5.34
N THR A 65 -9.28 1.97 -5.83
CA THR A 65 -9.81 0.74 -6.43
C THR A 65 -10.29 -0.27 -5.41
N ALA A 66 -9.97 -0.09 -4.12
CA ALA A 66 -10.40 -1.00 -3.07
C ALA A 66 -11.92 -0.95 -2.86
N PRO A 67 -12.56 -2.06 -2.48
CA PRO A 67 -13.95 -2.05 -2.08
C PRO A 67 -14.21 -1.04 -0.95
N ALA A 68 -15.34 -0.32 -1.04
CA ALA A 68 -15.71 0.73 -0.08
C ALA A 68 -15.74 0.26 1.39
N VAL A 69 -15.95 -1.05 1.61
CA VAL A 69 -15.92 -1.66 2.93
C VAL A 69 -14.54 -1.59 3.62
N LEU A 70 -13.46 -1.50 2.83
CA LEU A 70 -12.09 -1.32 3.33
C LEU A 70 -11.72 0.15 3.54
N THR A 71 -12.28 1.04 2.72
CA THR A 71 -11.93 2.47 2.76
C THR A 71 -12.67 3.17 3.89
N GLY A 72 -13.91 2.77 4.18
CA GLY A 72 -14.81 3.53 5.04
C GLY A 72 -14.90 4.99 4.57
N ASN A 73 -14.74 5.92 5.51
CA ASN A 73 -14.61 7.37 5.24
C ASN A 73 -13.15 7.87 5.29
N GLY A 74 -12.18 6.96 5.23
CA GLY A 74 -10.75 7.31 5.29
C GLY A 74 -10.22 7.87 3.95
N PRO A 75 -9.02 8.46 3.96
CA PRO A 75 -8.36 8.88 2.73
C PRO A 75 -8.05 7.66 1.85
N THR A 76 -8.16 7.85 0.53
CA THR A 76 -7.77 6.85 -0.48
C THR A 76 -6.77 7.45 -1.44
N TRP A 77 -5.92 6.60 -2.00
CA TRP A 77 -4.91 6.98 -2.98
C TRP A 77 -5.37 6.62 -4.37
N GLN A 78 -5.34 7.59 -5.26
CA GLN A 78 -5.59 7.39 -6.68
C GLN A 78 -4.35 6.80 -7.34
N VAL A 79 -4.58 5.80 -8.20
CA VAL A 79 -3.55 5.26 -9.07
C VAL A 79 -3.62 6.01 -10.39
N GLU A 80 -2.63 6.88 -10.63
CA GLU A 80 -2.56 7.69 -11.84
C GLU A 80 -1.99 6.86 -13.02
N SER A 81 -1.08 5.93 -12.72
CA SER A 81 -0.53 4.96 -13.67
C SER A 81 -0.09 3.70 -12.93
N TRP A 82 -0.24 2.53 -13.56
CA TRP A 82 0.21 1.25 -13.01
C TRP A 82 1.63 0.88 -13.43
N GLU A 83 2.03 1.21 -14.66
CA GLU A 83 3.28 0.79 -15.27
C GLU A 83 3.87 1.93 -16.13
N PRO A 84 4.81 2.73 -15.59
CA PRO A 84 5.33 2.65 -14.23
C PRO A 84 4.34 3.20 -13.19
N LEU A 85 4.46 2.75 -11.94
CA LEU A 85 3.53 3.09 -10.87
C LEU A 85 3.62 4.56 -10.47
N THR A 86 2.47 5.24 -10.46
CA THR A 86 2.34 6.62 -9.98
C THR A 86 1.11 6.72 -9.08
N LEU A 87 1.30 7.16 -7.83
CA LEU A 87 0.24 7.28 -6.82
C LEU A 87 0.11 8.70 -6.28
N SER A 88 -1.11 9.10 -5.99
CA SER A 88 -1.44 10.40 -5.40
C SER A 88 -2.54 10.28 -4.34
N PRO A 89 -2.43 10.95 -3.17
CA PRO A 89 -1.40 11.92 -2.77
C PRO A 89 -0.08 11.26 -2.31
N SER A 90 0.83 12.03 -1.70
CA SER A 90 2.02 11.51 -1.01
C SER A 90 1.69 10.53 0.12
N LEU A 91 2.67 9.73 0.52
CA LEU A 91 2.64 8.86 1.69
C LEU A 91 3.41 9.49 2.85
N PHE A 92 2.78 9.59 4.01
CA PHE A 92 3.42 10.05 5.24
C PHE A 92 3.44 8.94 6.30
N CYS A 93 4.64 8.56 6.73
CA CYS A 93 4.85 7.61 7.79
C CYS A 93 4.65 8.28 9.15
N ARG A 94 3.48 8.07 9.75
CA ARG A 94 3.14 8.64 11.08
C ARG A 94 4.02 8.13 12.23
N THR A 95 4.84 7.10 12.00
CA THR A 95 5.70 6.51 13.02
C THR A 95 7.11 7.11 13.05
N CYS A 96 7.76 7.29 11.91
CA CYS A 96 9.14 7.81 11.86
C CYS A 96 9.29 9.13 11.10
N GLY A 97 8.20 9.66 10.51
CA GLY A 97 8.20 10.94 9.81
C GLY A 97 8.64 10.89 8.35
N ASP A 98 9.01 9.73 7.82
CA ASP A 98 9.33 9.55 6.40
C ASP A 98 8.16 10.00 5.51
N HIS A 99 8.46 10.78 4.46
CA HIS A 99 7.46 11.43 3.62
C HIS A 99 7.94 11.51 2.17
N GLY A 100 7.09 11.06 1.25
CA GLY A 100 7.39 11.14 -0.18
C GLY A 100 6.24 10.69 -1.07
N PHE A 101 6.53 10.65 -2.35
CA PHE A 101 5.62 10.28 -3.42
C PHE A 101 6.11 9.02 -4.12
N ILE A 102 5.19 8.28 -4.75
CA ILE A 102 5.55 7.26 -5.72
C ILE A 102 5.25 7.83 -7.11
N ARG A 103 6.29 8.07 -7.90
CA ARG A 103 6.22 8.65 -9.25
C ARG A 103 7.08 7.82 -10.19
N GLU A 104 6.50 7.41 -11.32
CA GLU A 104 7.21 6.66 -12.36
C GLU A 104 7.99 5.45 -11.81
N GLY A 105 7.35 4.70 -10.89
CA GLY A 105 7.90 3.50 -10.28
C GLY A 105 8.98 3.77 -9.24
N ARG A 106 9.15 5.03 -8.80
CA ARG A 106 10.20 5.42 -7.86
C ARG A 106 9.65 6.20 -6.67
N TRP A 107 10.29 6.03 -5.52
CA TRP A 107 10.14 6.91 -4.38
C TRP A 107 10.79 8.26 -4.67
N VAL A 108 10.05 9.34 -4.45
CA VAL A 108 10.51 10.72 -4.56
C VAL A 108 10.27 11.39 -3.20
N PRO A 109 11.32 11.70 -2.42
CA PRO A 109 11.17 12.40 -1.14
C PRO A 109 10.39 13.73 -1.29
N ALA A 110 9.58 14.07 -0.29
CA ALA A 110 8.79 15.31 -0.25
C ALA A 110 9.58 16.51 0.28
#